data_AF-A0A0D7EA41-F1
#
_entry.id   AF-A0A0D7EA41-F1
#
_cell.length_a   1.000
_cell.length_b   1.000
_cell.length_c   1.000
_cell.angle_alpha   90.00
_cell.angle_beta   90.00
_cell.angle_gamma   90.00
#
_symmetry.space_group_name_H-M   'P 1'
#
loop_
_entity.id
_entity.type
_entity.pdbx_description
1 polymer ?
#
loop_
_entity_poly.entity_id
_entity_poly.type
_entity_poly.pdbx_seq_one_letter_code
_entity_poly.pdbx_strand_id
1 'polypeptide(L)'
;MANKDFKRIDLMTGLEDSQSRLFVDPGTARIVDLSKVRLLRCGVDTVRQLYRGLIRPEIMALFEKPGAMVQFAGEFWHAGRVGRDSGYQYKLQNADLGFILLIKNFNAKLDQIGPHLKIEVSPHAIDALSPERLQERMDYYAAAVMTHRERNQCAVHLALDL
;
A
#
# COMPACT_ATOMS: atom_id res chain seq x y z
N MET A 1 -3.89 -35.14 6.48
CA MET A 1 -4.57 -33.94 7.02
C MET A 1 -5.79 -33.68 6.16
N ALA A 2 -7.00 -33.87 6.68
CA ALA A 2 -8.22 -33.58 5.91
C ALA A 2 -8.33 -32.06 5.73
N ASN A 3 -8.54 -31.63 4.48
CA ASN A 3 -8.67 -30.22 4.15
C ASN A 3 -9.88 -29.64 4.91
N LYS A 4 -9.65 -28.59 5.72
CA LYS A 4 -10.64 -28.00 6.65
C LYS A 4 -11.48 -26.90 5.98
N ASP A 5 -11.47 -26.83 4.66
CA ASP A 5 -12.15 -25.78 3.94
C ASP A 5 -13.63 -26.14 3.75
N PHE A 6 -14.49 -25.13 3.86
CA PHE A 6 -15.90 -25.28 3.51
C PHE A 6 -16.02 -25.62 2.02
N LYS A 7 -16.87 -26.59 1.69
CA LYS A 7 -17.29 -26.84 0.32
C LYS A 7 -18.30 -25.78 -0.09
N ARG A 8 -18.20 -25.30 -1.32
CA ARG A 8 -19.15 -24.32 -1.88
C ARG A 8 -20.11 -25.07 -2.77
N ILE A 9 -21.41 -24.97 -2.51
CA ILE A 9 -22.42 -25.81 -3.16
C ILE A 9 -23.43 -24.92 -3.87
N ASP A 10 -23.71 -25.17 -5.14
CA ASP A 10 -24.76 -24.46 -5.87
C ASP A 10 -26.14 -24.72 -5.25
N LEU A 11 -26.92 -23.64 -5.06
CA LEU A 11 -28.20 -23.70 -4.37
C LEU A 11 -29.28 -24.49 -5.13
N MET A 12 -29.16 -24.60 -6.45
CA MET A 12 -30.18 -25.21 -7.31
C MET A 12 -29.87 -26.68 -7.62
N THR A 13 -28.60 -27.01 -7.85
CA THR A 13 -28.14 -28.31 -8.31
C THR A 13 -27.55 -29.17 -7.19
N GLY A 14 -27.13 -28.57 -6.07
CA GLY A 14 -26.47 -29.28 -4.98
C GLY A 14 -25.06 -29.77 -5.32
N LEU A 15 -24.49 -29.34 -6.45
CA LEU A 15 -23.13 -29.68 -6.87
C LEU A 15 -22.12 -28.64 -6.36
N GLU A 16 -20.84 -29.02 -6.29
CA GLU A 16 -19.80 -28.06 -5.93
C GLU A 16 -19.67 -26.96 -6.98
N ASP A 17 -19.71 -25.71 -6.52
CA ASP A 17 -19.56 -24.53 -7.36
C ASP A 17 -18.63 -23.50 -6.70
N SER A 18 -17.53 -23.21 -7.38
CA SER A 18 -16.54 -22.20 -6.98
C SER A 18 -17.08 -20.76 -6.93
N GLN A 19 -18.28 -20.50 -7.45
CA GLN A 19 -18.90 -19.17 -7.41
C GLN A 19 -20.03 -19.08 -6.38
N SER A 20 -20.55 -20.23 -5.90
CA SER A 20 -21.62 -20.26 -4.91
C SER A 20 -21.23 -19.57 -3.60
N ARG A 21 -22.21 -18.92 -2.97
CA ARG A 21 -22.08 -18.29 -1.64
C ARG A 21 -22.69 -19.13 -0.53
N LEU A 22 -23.06 -20.37 -0.82
CA LEU A 22 -23.50 -21.35 0.16
C LEU A 22 -22.32 -22.26 0.52
N PHE A 23 -21.86 -22.15 1.75
CA PHE A 23 -20.70 -22.86 2.28
C PHE A 23 -21.17 -23.98 3.21
N VAL A 24 -20.62 -25.17 3.04
CA VAL A 24 -20.91 -26.35 3.85
C VAL A 24 -19.63 -26.92 4.44
N ASP A 25 -19.56 -27.02 5.76
CA ASP A 25 -18.46 -27.69 6.45
C ASP A 25 -18.60 -29.22 6.29
N PRO A 26 -17.67 -29.90 5.59
CA PRO A 26 -17.77 -31.33 5.36
C PRO A 26 -17.62 -32.18 6.64
N GLY A 27 -17.03 -31.62 7.71
CA GLY A 27 -16.84 -32.33 8.99
C GLY A 27 -17.99 -32.17 9.96
N THR A 28 -18.73 -31.07 9.91
CA THR A 28 -19.83 -30.77 10.86
C THR A 28 -21.21 -30.66 10.21
N ALA A 29 -21.28 -30.70 8.88
CA ALA A 29 -22.47 -30.40 8.09
C ALA A 29 -23.05 -28.99 8.34
N ARG A 30 -22.28 -28.08 8.97
CA ARG A 30 -22.69 -26.70 9.18
C ARG A 30 -22.82 -25.97 7.85
N ILE A 31 -23.95 -25.29 7.65
CA ILE A 31 -24.23 -24.49 6.46
C ILE A 31 -24.12 -23.00 6.80
N VAL A 32 -23.42 -22.24 5.95
CA VAL A 32 -23.31 -20.77 6.02
C VAL A 32 -23.73 -20.22 4.67
N ASP A 33 -24.88 -19.53 4.64
CA ASP A 33 -25.42 -18.91 3.43
C ASP A 33 -25.11 -17.41 3.39
N LEU A 34 -24.26 -17.01 2.44
CA LEU A 34 -23.92 -15.61 2.15
C LEU A 34 -24.55 -15.12 0.85
N SER A 35 -25.56 -15.81 0.31
CA SER A 35 -26.26 -15.43 -0.93
C SER A 35 -26.89 -14.02 -0.87
N LYS A 36 -27.26 -13.57 0.33
CA LYS A 36 -27.84 -12.23 0.57
C LYS A 36 -26.80 -11.13 0.84
N VAL A 37 -25.52 -11.47 1.00
CA VAL A 37 -24.44 -10.48 1.13
C VAL A 37 -24.13 -9.93 -0.25
N ARG A 38 -23.89 -8.63 -0.42
CA ARG A 38 -23.56 -8.03 -1.73
C ARG A 38 -22.12 -7.55 -1.72
N LEU A 39 -21.24 -8.25 -2.44
CA LEU A 39 -19.87 -7.77 -2.66
C LEU A 39 -19.92 -6.50 -3.52
N LEU A 40 -19.51 -5.36 -2.95
CA LEU A 40 -19.47 -4.06 -3.63
C LEU A 40 -18.13 -3.84 -4.33
N ARG A 41 -17.03 -4.19 -3.65
CA ARG A 41 -15.67 -4.12 -4.19
C ARG A 41 -14.79 -5.16 -3.52
N CYS A 42 -13.94 -5.80 -4.30
CA CYS A 42 -12.81 -6.58 -3.80
C CYS A 42 -11.59 -6.12 -4.61
N GLY A 43 -10.57 -5.59 -3.96
CA GLY A 43 -9.44 -5.04 -4.68
C GLY A 43 -8.28 -4.65 -3.79
N VAL A 44 -7.22 -4.15 -4.44
CA VAL A 44 -6.07 -3.58 -3.75
C VAL A 44 -6.45 -2.21 -3.22
N ASP A 45 -6.31 -2.04 -1.93
CA ASP A 45 -6.59 -0.78 -1.24
C ASP A 45 -5.33 0.11 -1.18
N THR A 46 -4.21 -0.46 -0.72
CA THR A 46 -2.98 0.31 -0.56
C THR A 46 -1.79 -0.54 -0.95
N VAL A 47 -0.86 0.04 -1.71
CA VAL A 47 0.49 -0.52 -1.93
C VAL A 47 1.48 0.31 -1.13
N ARG A 48 2.35 -0.37 -0.38
CA ARG A 48 3.45 0.26 0.36
C ARG A 48 4.77 -0.33 -0.10
N GLN A 49 5.65 0.50 -0.63
CA GLN A 49 7.00 0.12 -1.03
C GLN A 49 8.03 0.78 -0.11
N LEU A 50 8.87 -0.05 0.51
CA LEU A 50 10.00 0.38 1.31
C LEU A 50 11.27 0.42 0.46
N TYR A 51 12.03 1.49 0.58
CA TYR A 51 13.33 1.66 -0.03
C TYR A 51 14.40 1.87 1.04
N ARG A 52 15.56 1.25 0.80
CA ARG A 52 16.79 1.52 1.52
C ARG A 52 17.68 2.43 0.69
N GLY A 53 18.44 3.29 1.34
CA GLY A 53 19.38 4.18 0.66
C GLY A 53 19.88 5.27 1.58
N LEU A 54 20.58 6.24 1.01
CA LEU A 54 21.05 7.44 1.71
C LEU A 54 20.23 8.65 1.24
N ILE A 55 19.61 9.38 2.17
CA ILE A 55 18.81 10.56 1.82
C ILE A 55 19.74 11.63 1.25
N ARG A 56 19.34 12.21 0.12
CA ARG A 56 20.02 13.35 -0.46
C ARG A 56 19.90 14.57 0.47
N PRO A 57 20.98 15.27 0.83
CA PRO A 57 20.93 16.37 1.80
C PRO A 57 19.87 17.43 1.49
N GLU A 58 19.70 17.78 0.21
CA GLU A 58 18.75 18.77 -0.29
C GLU A 58 17.28 18.44 0.03
N ILE A 59 16.95 17.17 0.27
CA ILE A 59 15.59 16.74 0.62
C ILE A 59 15.18 17.24 1.99
N MET A 60 16.13 17.39 2.91
CA MET A 60 15.83 17.88 4.25
C MET A 60 15.40 19.35 4.24
N ALA A 61 15.88 20.14 3.28
CA ALA A 61 15.51 21.54 3.11
C ALA A 61 14.01 21.71 2.79
N LEU A 62 13.37 20.70 2.17
CA LEU A 62 11.92 20.71 1.89
C LEU A 62 11.06 20.80 3.15
N PHE A 63 11.62 20.48 4.33
CA PHE A 63 10.89 20.40 5.59
C PHE A 63 11.24 21.51 6.59
N GLU A 64 12.02 22.51 6.18
CA GLU A 64 12.36 23.67 7.04
C GLU A 64 11.13 24.48 7.44
N LYS A 65 10.13 24.57 6.55
CA LYS A 65 8.82 25.18 6.81
C LYS A 65 7.71 24.12 6.76
N PRO A 66 7.37 23.49 7.90
CA PRO A 66 6.32 22.49 7.95
C PRO A 66 4.96 23.05 7.48
N GLY A 67 4.19 22.24 6.75
CA GLY A 67 2.85 22.61 6.26
C GLY A 67 2.86 23.44 4.97
N ALA A 68 4.03 23.68 4.37
CA ALA A 68 4.13 24.41 3.11
C ALA A 68 3.94 23.47 1.90
N MET A 69 3.44 24.06 0.80
CA MET A 69 3.53 23.45 -0.51
C MET A 69 4.96 23.63 -1.04
N VAL A 70 5.58 22.53 -1.46
CA VAL A 70 6.95 22.52 -2.02
C VAL A 70 6.94 21.90 -3.40
N GLN A 71 7.82 22.38 -4.28
CA GLN A 71 8.04 21.76 -5.58
C GLN A 71 9.09 20.66 -5.44
N PHE A 72 8.76 19.44 -5.82
CA PHE A 72 9.65 18.29 -5.75
C PHE A 72 9.34 17.31 -6.88
N ALA A 73 10.40 16.85 -7.57
CA ALA A 73 10.31 15.88 -8.67
C ALA A 73 9.28 16.27 -9.76
N GLY A 74 9.25 17.56 -10.13
CA GLY A 74 8.36 18.10 -11.17
C GLY A 74 6.95 18.44 -10.71
N GLU A 75 6.57 18.11 -9.47
CA GLU A 75 5.21 18.21 -8.96
C GLU A 75 5.15 19.05 -7.67
N PHE A 76 3.95 19.46 -7.27
CA PHE A 76 3.73 20.13 -5.99
C PHE A 76 3.32 19.13 -4.90
N TRP A 77 3.88 19.28 -3.71
CA TRP A 77 3.66 18.37 -2.58
C TRP A 77 3.35 19.17 -1.33
N HIS A 78 2.43 18.65 -0.52
CA HIS A 78 2.25 19.12 0.84
C HIS A 78 3.33 18.50 1.73
N ALA A 79 4.29 19.32 2.17
CA ALA A 79 5.37 18.91 3.06
C ALA A 79 4.97 19.05 4.53
N GLY A 80 5.33 18.07 5.36
CA GLY A 80 5.03 18.16 6.79
C GLY A 80 5.81 17.17 7.64
N ARG A 81 5.69 17.34 8.96
CA ARG A 81 6.16 16.35 9.93
C ARG A 81 5.08 15.31 10.19
N VAL A 82 5.51 14.13 10.60
CA VAL A 82 4.63 13.02 11.01
C VAL A 82 5.02 12.53 12.40
N GLY A 83 4.04 11.99 13.12
CA GLY A 83 4.25 11.39 14.44
C GLY A 83 5.09 10.11 14.38
N ARG A 84 5.61 9.70 15.55
CA ARG A 84 6.44 8.49 15.69
C ARG A 84 5.75 7.21 15.25
N ASP A 85 4.42 7.15 15.36
CA ASP A 85 3.62 5.99 14.98
C ASP A 85 3.78 5.60 13.51
N SER A 86 4.12 6.57 12.65
CA SER A 86 4.39 6.30 11.22
C SER A 86 5.71 5.57 10.98
N GLY A 87 6.65 5.62 11.93
CA GLY A 87 8.04 5.17 11.80
C GLY A 87 8.98 6.17 11.10
N TYR A 88 8.45 7.28 10.57
CA TYR A 88 9.19 8.28 9.79
C TYR A 88 8.99 9.69 10.35
N GLN A 89 9.91 10.60 10.06
CA GLN A 89 9.89 11.96 10.60
C GLN A 89 9.14 12.96 9.72
N TYR A 90 9.18 12.77 8.41
CA TYR A 90 8.65 13.71 7.43
C TYR A 90 7.75 13.03 6.40
N LYS A 91 6.87 13.82 5.80
CA LYS A 91 6.02 13.39 4.69
C LYS A 91 5.99 14.41 3.55
N LEU A 92 5.98 13.92 2.32
CA LEU A 92 5.47 14.62 1.16
C LEU A 92 4.18 13.94 0.73
N GLN A 93 3.09 14.68 0.63
CA GLN A 93 1.78 14.15 0.27
C GLN A 93 1.25 14.88 -0.96
N ASN A 94 0.83 14.11 -1.97
CA ASN A 94 0.14 14.63 -3.14
C ASN A 94 -1.14 13.80 -3.33
N ALA A 95 -2.29 14.40 -3.01
CA ALA A 95 -3.59 13.75 -3.06
C ALA A 95 -4.04 13.49 -4.50
N ASP A 96 -3.74 14.41 -5.42
CA ASP A 96 -4.14 14.32 -6.83
C ASP A 96 -3.42 13.17 -7.53
N LEU A 97 -2.14 12.96 -7.23
CA LEU A 97 -1.38 11.82 -7.72
C LEU A 97 -1.66 10.53 -6.95
N GLY A 98 -2.18 10.64 -5.72
CA GLY A 98 -2.45 9.50 -4.85
C GLY A 98 -1.21 8.89 -4.20
N PHE A 99 -0.17 9.69 -3.93
CA PHE A 99 1.09 9.23 -3.33
C PHE A 99 1.41 9.95 -2.01
N ILE A 100 1.97 9.18 -1.07
CA ILE A 100 2.58 9.69 0.16
C ILE A 100 4.01 9.14 0.25
N LEU A 101 5.00 10.03 0.36
CA LEU A 101 6.39 9.67 0.61
C LEU A 101 6.68 9.96 2.08
N LEU A 102 6.92 8.91 2.86
CA LEU A 102 7.36 8.99 4.25
C LEU A 102 8.88 8.89 4.31
N ILE A 103 9.52 9.94 4.80
CA ILE A 103 10.95 10.19 4.65
C ILE A 103 11.60 10.29 6.04
N LYS A 104 12.82 9.74 6.13
CA LYS A 104 13.68 9.67 7.31
C LYS A 104 13.08 8.85 8.46
N ASN A 105 13.44 7.57 8.48
CA ASN A 105 13.14 6.67 9.59
C ASN A 105 13.68 7.20 10.94
N PHE A 106 12.90 7.09 12.02
CA PHE A 106 13.30 7.46 13.37
C PHE A 106 14.48 6.62 13.90
N ASN A 107 14.58 5.36 13.48
CA ASN A 107 15.51 4.38 14.01
C ASN A 107 16.82 4.28 13.23
N ALA A 108 17.01 5.09 12.18
CA ALA A 108 18.23 5.11 11.38
C ALA A 108 18.79 6.53 11.31
N LYS A 109 20.13 6.68 11.39
CA LYS A 109 20.81 7.97 11.27
C LYS A 109 20.76 8.47 9.82
N LEU A 110 20.74 9.80 9.63
CA LEU A 110 20.54 10.42 8.30
C LEU A 110 21.72 10.15 7.34
N ASP A 111 22.92 10.02 7.88
CA ASP A 111 24.19 9.85 7.20
C ASP A 111 24.53 8.37 6.89
N GLN A 112 23.58 7.45 7.11
CA GLN A 112 23.77 6.02 6.91
C GLN A 112 22.81 5.49 5.85
N ILE A 113 23.23 4.43 5.16
CA ILE A 113 22.31 3.68 4.29
C ILE A 113 21.31 2.96 5.18
N GLY A 114 20.04 3.36 5.07
CA GLY A 114 18.97 2.88 5.94
C GLY A 114 17.62 2.84 5.24
N PRO A 115 16.59 2.25 5.87
CA PRO A 115 15.22 2.18 5.34
C PRO A 115 14.54 3.56 5.47
N HIS A 116 15.02 4.54 4.72
CA HIS A 116 14.68 5.95 4.90
C HIS A 116 13.48 6.43 4.11
N LEU A 117 12.97 5.64 3.17
CA LEU A 117 11.83 6.03 2.35
C LEU A 117 10.80 4.91 2.30
N LYS A 118 9.56 5.23 2.68
CA LYS A 118 8.39 4.40 2.44
C LYS A 118 7.42 5.18 1.57
N ILE A 119 7.02 4.61 0.45
CA ILE A 119 6.01 5.19 -0.44
C ILE A 119 4.70 4.43 -0.24
N GLU A 120 3.61 5.16 -0.01
CA GLU A 120 2.26 4.62 0.07
C GLU A 120 1.43 5.16 -1.09
N VAL A 121 0.65 4.27 -1.72
CA VAL A 121 -0.15 4.55 -2.91
C VAL A 121 -1.62 4.30 -2.61
N SER A 122 -2.48 5.27 -2.95
CA SER A 122 -3.93 5.20 -2.76
C SER A 122 -4.63 4.27 -3.76
N PRO A 123 -5.86 3.79 -3.47
CA PRO A 123 -6.60 2.90 -4.38
C PRO A 123 -6.78 3.49 -5.78
N HIS A 124 -7.09 4.79 -5.88
CA HIS A 124 -7.37 5.41 -7.18
C HIS A 124 -6.14 5.40 -8.10
N ALA A 125 -4.94 5.60 -7.55
CA ALA A 125 -3.70 5.59 -8.31
C ALA A 125 -3.31 4.17 -8.73
N ILE A 126 -3.68 3.17 -7.91
CA ILE A 126 -3.51 1.75 -8.21
C ILE A 126 -4.46 1.33 -9.33
N ASP A 127 -5.72 1.78 -9.30
CA ASP A 127 -6.70 1.48 -10.36
C ASP A 127 -6.32 2.13 -11.70
N ALA A 128 -5.64 3.27 -11.67
CA ALA A 128 -5.29 4.05 -12.85
C ALA A 128 -4.00 3.58 -13.58
N LEU A 129 -3.15 2.80 -12.93
CA LEU A 129 -1.82 2.44 -13.44
C LEU A 129 -1.62 0.93 -13.45
N SER A 130 -0.88 0.42 -14.45
CA SER A 130 -0.41 -0.97 -14.39
C SER A 130 0.60 -1.13 -13.23
N PRO A 131 0.78 -2.35 -12.70
CA PRO A 131 1.76 -2.61 -11.64
C PRO A 131 3.17 -2.14 -11.99
N GLU A 132 3.60 -2.36 -13.24
CA GLU A 132 4.93 -1.96 -13.75
C GLU A 132 5.06 -0.45 -13.75
N ARG A 133 4.05 0.26 -14.26
CA ARG A 133 4.04 1.73 -14.30
C ARG A 133 3.99 2.34 -12.91
N LEU A 134 3.26 1.71 -12.00
CA LEU A 134 3.21 2.12 -10.61
C LEU A 134 4.58 1.96 -9.95
N GLN A 135 5.24 0.82 -10.19
CA GLN A 135 6.59 0.58 -9.69
C GLN A 135 7.61 1.58 -10.26
N GLU A 136 7.60 1.84 -11.57
CA GLU A 136 8.43 2.86 -12.21
C GLU A 136 8.26 4.23 -11.56
N ARG A 137 7.01 4.61 -11.27
CA ARG A 137 6.70 5.90 -10.65
C ARG A 137 7.21 5.98 -9.21
N MET A 138 7.07 4.91 -8.44
CA MET A 138 7.66 4.83 -7.10
C MET A 138 9.19 4.88 -7.15
N ASP A 139 9.83 4.19 -8.10
CA ASP A 139 11.28 4.21 -8.26
C ASP A 139 11.80 5.59 -8.69
N TYR A 140 11.05 6.30 -9.53
CA TYR A 140 11.34 7.67 -9.93
C TYR A 140 11.38 8.61 -8.70
N TYR A 141 10.36 8.54 -7.84
CA TYR A 141 10.37 9.31 -6.59
C TYR A 141 11.48 8.87 -5.65
N ALA A 142 11.75 7.56 -5.53
CA ALA A 142 12.87 7.06 -4.73
C ALA A 142 14.23 7.56 -5.24
N ALA A 143 14.40 7.69 -6.56
CA ALA A 143 15.59 8.26 -7.19
C ALA A 143 15.80 9.74 -6.83
N ALA A 144 14.71 10.48 -6.78
CA ALA A 144 14.71 11.89 -6.42
C ALA A 144 14.99 12.11 -4.93
N VAL A 145 14.55 11.20 -4.04
CA VAL A 145 14.78 11.31 -2.59
C VAL A 145 16.18 10.83 -2.17
N MET A 146 16.70 9.76 -2.77
CA MET A 146 17.87 9.05 -2.23
C MET A 146 18.94 8.73 -3.27
N THR A 147 20.17 8.55 -2.78
CA THR A 147 21.28 7.87 -3.45
C THR A 147 21.40 6.44 -2.92
N HIS A 148 22.13 5.56 -3.63
CA HIS A 148 22.30 4.14 -3.26
C HIS A 148 20.96 3.44 -2.96
N ARG A 149 19.96 3.69 -3.81
CA ARG A 149 18.59 3.21 -3.61
C ARG A 149 18.47 1.72 -3.91
N GLU A 150 17.85 0.99 -3.00
CA GLU A 150 17.51 -0.41 -3.17
C GLU A 150 16.05 -0.63 -2.76
N ARG A 151 15.29 -1.34 -3.60
CA ARG A 151 13.97 -1.84 -3.20
C ARG A 151 14.17 -2.85 -2.08
N ASN A 152 13.33 -2.77 -1.05
CA ASN A 152 13.41 -3.65 0.10
C ASN A 152 12.11 -4.46 0.22
N GLN A 153 11.19 -4.03 1.07
CA GLN A 153 9.92 -4.72 1.31
C GLN A 153 8.77 -4.07 0.54
N CYS A 154 7.81 -4.87 0.11
CA CYS A 154 6.54 -4.42 -0.45
C CYS A 154 5.40 -5.04 0.36
N ALA A 155 4.38 -4.25 0.67
CA ALA A 155 3.15 -4.70 1.29
C ALA A 155 1.95 -4.27 0.46
N VAL A 156 1.03 -5.20 0.22
CA VAL A 156 -0.21 -4.97 -0.53
C VAL A 156 -1.37 -5.24 0.41
N HIS A 157 -2.21 -4.24 0.63
CA HIS A 157 -3.41 -4.36 1.43
C HIS A 157 -4.61 -4.59 0.51
N LEU A 158 -5.45 -5.55 0.86
CA LEU A 158 -6.68 -5.86 0.13
C LEU A 158 -7.87 -5.38 0.96
N ALA A 159 -8.86 -4.79 0.30
CA ALA A 159 -10.13 -4.41 0.91
C ALA A 159 -11.29 -5.18 0.27
N LEU A 160 -12.28 -5.46 1.09
CA LEU A 160 -13.54 -6.09 0.72
C LEU A 160 -14.68 -5.27 1.30
N ASP A 161 -15.51 -4.72 0.41
CA ASP A 161 -16.70 -3.96 0.78
C ASP A 161 -17.94 -4.86 0.60
N LEU A 162 -18.77 -4.97 1.64
CA LEU A 162 -19.90 -5.92 1.79
C LEU A 162 -21.26 -5.25 2.02
#